data_AF-A0A5C9ACN6-F1
#
_entry.id   AF-A0A5C9ACN6-F1
#
_cell.length_a   1.000
_cell.length_b   1.000
_cell.length_c   1.000
_cell.angle_alpha   90.00
_cell.angle_beta   90.00
_cell.angle_gamma   90.00
#
_symmetry.space_group_name_H-M   'P 1'
#
loop_
_entity.id
_entity.type
_entity.pdbx_description
1 polymer ?
#
loop_
_entity_poly.entity_id
_entity_poly.type
_entity_poly.pdbx_seq_one_letter_code
_entity_poly.pdbx_strand_id
1 'polypeptide(L)'
;AQASDNKTFSLSVLPDESSAKVISITGAEKTITVGENITLRILVQDAFNNVIAGQRVRLSAQPTANITIGDTAYTDNNGYAYVNLLSTQPGVYQVTATLDNNSSSKVDVNVANGKLELTSSKPETTVHNSEGITLTATARNARDELMPGQIITFSVTPEGATLSNTGEVLTDQYGQAKVTLTSDKVNVYTVTATMGKDVPVQSQVTVAVKADAKTAHVVSVVASPDTITADGVDSSTITSRVEDDYGFPVEGVDVRYALDTKGRPVVNIPTTRTDQSGQVTATITSTLAETLTVNVQVPGTANQSATITLIADTADES
;
A
#
# COMPACT_ATOMS: atom_id res chain seq x y z
N ALA A 1 -76.29 10.16 24.80
CA ALA A 1 -74.85 10.23 24.46
C ALA A 1 -74.74 10.81 23.05
N GLN A 2 -74.31 12.06 22.93
CA GLN A 2 -74.11 12.71 21.64
C GLN A 2 -72.71 12.32 21.15
N ALA A 3 -72.62 11.64 20.02
CA ALA A 3 -71.34 11.33 19.39
C ALA A 3 -70.69 12.65 18.96
N SER A 4 -69.59 13.01 19.61
CA SER A 4 -68.74 14.13 19.19
C SER A 4 -68.03 13.74 17.91
N ASP A 5 -68.46 14.30 16.78
CA ASP A 5 -67.73 14.26 15.51
C ASP A 5 -66.40 14.98 15.68
N ASN A 6 -65.35 14.23 16.02
CA ASN A 6 -63.99 14.74 16.01
C ASN A 6 -63.54 14.91 14.55
N LYS A 7 -63.78 16.09 13.99
CA LYS A 7 -63.20 16.50 12.71
C LYS A 7 -61.71 16.74 12.91
N THR A 8 -60.89 15.79 12.50
CA THR A 8 -59.45 15.98 12.37
C THR A 8 -59.15 16.83 11.15
N PHE A 9 -58.47 17.96 11.35
CA PHE A 9 -57.90 18.78 10.29
C PHE A 9 -56.43 18.38 10.12
N SER A 10 -56.03 18.02 8.90
CA SER A 10 -54.63 17.86 8.56
C SER A 10 -54.04 19.22 8.16
N LEU A 11 -53.05 19.71 8.92
CA LEU A 11 -52.23 20.85 8.53
C LEU A 11 -51.05 20.34 7.70
N SER A 12 -50.96 20.78 6.44
CA SER A 12 -49.77 20.56 5.62
C SER A 12 -48.94 21.85 5.64
N VAL A 13 -47.76 21.80 6.25
CA VAL A 13 -46.77 22.89 6.12
C VAL A 13 -46.01 22.63 4.83
N LEU A 14 -46.11 23.55 3.88
CA LEU A 14 -45.36 23.47 2.63
C LEU A 14 -43.96 24.05 2.83
N PRO A 15 -42.93 23.49 2.16
CA PRO A 15 -41.59 24.06 2.14
C PRO A 15 -41.60 25.48 1.56
N ASP A 16 -40.68 26.33 2.01
CA ASP A 16 -40.54 27.68 1.48
C ASP A 16 -39.65 27.71 0.21
N GLU A 17 -40.29 27.72 -0.96
CA GLU A 17 -39.60 27.80 -2.25
C GLU A 17 -38.75 29.06 -2.42
N SER A 18 -39.09 30.16 -1.73
CA SER A 18 -38.35 31.42 -1.86
C SER A 18 -36.96 31.35 -1.20
N SER A 19 -36.83 30.57 -0.13
CA SER A 19 -35.57 30.33 0.58
C SER A 19 -34.84 29.06 0.15
N ALA A 20 -35.29 28.42 -0.94
CA ALA A 20 -34.69 27.22 -1.51
C ALA A 20 -33.18 27.38 -1.77
N LYS A 21 -32.41 26.34 -1.46
CA LYS A 21 -30.97 26.26 -1.68
C LYS A 21 -30.55 24.92 -2.26
N VAL A 22 -29.59 24.97 -3.20
CA VAL A 22 -28.86 23.76 -3.62
C VAL A 22 -27.87 23.39 -2.52
N ILE A 23 -28.12 22.30 -1.83
CA ILE A 23 -27.33 21.86 -0.68
C ILE A 23 -26.08 21.09 -1.12
N SER A 24 -26.24 20.17 -2.08
CA SER A 24 -25.14 19.33 -2.55
C SER A 24 -25.39 18.78 -3.95
N ILE A 25 -24.31 18.55 -4.70
CA ILE A 25 -24.28 17.75 -5.92
C ILE A 25 -23.39 16.53 -5.63
N THR A 26 -23.93 15.32 -5.78
CA THR A 26 -23.28 14.05 -5.45
C THR A 26 -23.46 13.04 -6.58
N GLY A 27 -22.74 11.91 -6.59
CA GLY A 27 -23.02 10.80 -7.54
C GLY A 27 -21.97 10.55 -8.63
N ALA A 28 -20.88 11.32 -8.67
CA ALA A 28 -19.67 10.89 -9.36
C ALA A 28 -18.73 10.23 -8.34
N GLU A 29 -18.13 9.09 -8.70
CA GLU A 29 -16.87 8.68 -8.07
C GLU A 29 -15.85 9.82 -8.20
N LYS A 30 -14.78 9.82 -7.39
CA LYS A 30 -13.77 10.90 -7.41
C LYS A 30 -13.21 11.16 -8.83
N THR A 31 -13.19 10.12 -9.66
CA THR A 31 -12.84 10.14 -11.08
C THR A 31 -13.68 9.12 -11.84
N ILE A 32 -14.28 9.51 -12.97
CA ILE A 32 -15.05 8.63 -13.85
C ILE A 32 -14.27 8.37 -15.15
N THR A 33 -14.70 7.41 -15.97
CA THR A 33 -14.05 7.11 -17.24
C THR A 33 -14.75 7.78 -18.43
N VAL A 34 -14.00 8.14 -19.47
CA VAL A 34 -14.58 8.58 -20.75
C VAL A 34 -15.61 7.56 -21.26
N GLY A 35 -16.76 8.06 -21.69
CA GLY A 35 -17.88 7.25 -22.20
C GLY A 35 -18.74 6.60 -21.12
N GLU A 36 -18.41 6.78 -19.84
CA GLU A 36 -19.25 6.37 -18.72
C GLU A 36 -20.41 7.36 -18.54
N ASN A 37 -21.64 6.82 -18.47
CA ASN A 37 -22.82 7.62 -18.19
C ASN A 37 -23.11 7.56 -16.69
N ILE A 38 -22.94 8.68 -16.00
CA ILE A 38 -23.18 8.78 -14.56
C ILE A 38 -24.45 9.57 -14.26
N THR A 39 -25.06 9.31 -13.11
CA THR A 39 -26.20 10.09 -12.61
C THR A 39 -25.78 10.93 -11.42
N LEU A 40 -25.81 12.25 -11.58
CA LEU A 40 -25.65 13.20 -10.49
C LEU A 40 -26.97 13.37 -9.73
N ARG A 41 -26.87 13.45 -8.41
CA ARG A 41 -27.95 13.66 -7.45
C ARG A 41 -27.77 15.01 -6.76
N ILE A 42 -28.78 15.88 -6.92
CA ILE A 42 -28.80 17.24 -6.39
C ILE A 42 -29.83 17.29 -5.25
N LEU A 43 -29.42 17.73 -4.06
CA LEU A 43 -30.32 17.97 -2.93
C LEU A 43 -30.74 19.44 -2.86
N VAL A 44 -32.04 19.68 -2.75
CA VAL A 44 -32.59 21.02 -2.53
C VAL A 44 -33.40 21.07 -1.24
N GLN A 45 -33.11 22.06 -0.40
CA GLN A 45 -33.82 22.30 0.85
C GLN A 45 -34.09 23.80 1.03
N ASP A 46 -35.08 24.15 1.84
CA ASP A 46 -35.31 25.53 2.28
C ASP A 46 -34.34 25.93 3.42
N ALA A 47 -34.45 27.16 3.91
CA ALA A 47 -33.60 27.65 5.00
C ALA A 47 -33.80 26.92 6.35
N PHE A 48 -34.85 26.11 6.49
CA PHE A 48 -35.18 25.32 7.67
C PHE A 48 -34.86 23.83 7.50
N ASN A 49 -34.14 23.47 6.44
CA ASN A 49 -33.78 22.10 6.06
C ASN A 49 -34.97 21.22 5.64
N ASN A 50 -36.12 21.81 5.28
CA ASN A 50 -37.21 21.05 4.68
C ASN A 50 -36.88 20.75 3.22
N VAL A 51 -37.12 19.52 2.78
CA VAL A 51 -36.93 19.12 1.38
C VAL A 51 -38.02 19.73 0.50
N ILE A 52 -37.65 20.17 -0.70
CA ILE A 52 -38.58 20.82 -1.63
C ILE A 52 -38.83 19.90 -2.81
N ALA A 53 -40.07 19.47 -3.01
CA ALA A 53 -40.48 18.61 -4.13
C ALA A 53 -40.94 19.44 -5.34
N GLY A 54 -40.73 18.94 -6.55
CA GLY A 54 -41.12 19.61 -7.80
C GLY A 54 -40.30 20.86 -8.15
N GLN A 55 -39.26 21.17 -7.38
CA GLN A 55 -38.39 22.31 -7.60
C GLN A 55 -37.58 22.11 -8.89
N ARG A 56 -37.67 23.08 -9.80
CA ARG A 56 -36.84 23.11 -11.01
C ARG A 56 -35.39 23.43 -10.66
N VAL A 57 -34.47 22.64 -11.20
CA VAL A 57 -33.02 22.84 -11.13
C VAL A 57 -32.47 22.95 -12.55
N ARG A 58 -31.76 24.05 -12.85
CA ARG A 58 -31.05 24.26 -14.12
C ARG A 58 -29.62 23.80 -13.97
N LEU A 59 -29.11 23.04 -14.94
CA LEU A 59 -27.78 22.43 -14.88
C LEU A 59 -26.93 22.98 -16.02
N SER A 60 -25.64 23.14 -15.77
CA SER A 60 -24.64 23.40 -16.82
C SER A 60 -23.31 22.76 -16.45
N ALA A 61 -22.48 22.50 -17.46
CA ALA A 61 -21.11 22.00 -17.29
C ALA A 61 -20.13 22.88 -18.09
N GLN A 62 -18.96 23.14 -17.52
CA GLN A 62 -17.87 23.88 -18.18
C GLN A 62 -16.56 23.10 -18.06
N PRO A 63 -15.78 22.94 -19.15
CA PRO A 63 -16.07 23.39 -20.52
C PRO A 63 -17.27 22.66 -21.12
N THR A 64 -17.99 23.29 -22.06
CA THR A 64 -19.13 22.65 -22.75
C THR A 64 -18.71 21.67 -23.85
N ALA A 65 -17.45 21.72 -24.27
CA ALA A 65 -16.93 20.80 -25.29
C ALA A 65 -16.84 19.38 -24.73
N ASN A 66 -17.29 18.41 -25.52
CA ASN A 66 -17.16 16.96 -25.25
C ASN A 66 -17.91 16.46 -24.00
N ILE A 67 -18.77 17.27 -23.39
CA ILE A 67 -19.62 16.87 -22.29
C ILE A 67 -21.10 17.09 -22.61
N THR A 68 -21.94 16.16 -22.19
CA THR A 68 -23.39 16.23 -22.29
C THR A 68 -23.96 16.08 -20.89
N ILE A 69 -24.79 17.04 -20.47
CA ILE A 69 -25.55 17.03 -19.23
C ILE A 69 -26.98 17.48 -19.55
N GLY A 70 -27.99 16.92 -18.87
CA GLY A 70 -29.37 17.37 -19.06
C GLY A 70 -29.56 18.81 -18.53
N ASP A 71 -30.15 19.70 -19.33
CA ASP A 71 -30.27 21.13 -19.02
C ASP A 71 -31.16 21.45 -17.80
N THR A 72 -32.10 20.56 -17.47
CA THR A 72 -33.08 20.77 -16.39
C THR A 72 -33.45 19.44 -15.74
N ALA A 73 -33.58 19.44 -14.42
CA ALA A 73 -34.15 18.36 -13.62
C ALA A 73 -35.15 18.92 -12.60
N TYR A 74 -36.01 18.07 -12.05
CA TYR A 74 -36.99 18.43 -11.02
C TYR A 74 -36.77 17.55 -9.79
N THR A 75 -36.95 18.12 -8.60
CA THR A 75 -36.82 17.37 -7.36
C THR A 75 -37.99 16.42 -7.14
N ASP A 76 -37.70 15.23 -6.62
CA ASP A 76 -38.69 14.26 -6.17
C ASP A 76 -39.28 14.65 -4.79
N ASN A 77 -40.15 13.80 -4.24
CA ASN A 77 -40.75 14.00 -2.91
C ASN A 77 -39.73 14.02 -1.75
N ASN A 78 -38.49 13.61 -2.00
CA ASN A 78 -37.39 13.63 -1.04
C ASN A 78 -36.44 14.81 -1.26
N GLY A 79 -36.78 15.75 -2.16
CA GLY A 79 -35.96 16.93 -2.46
C GLY A 79 -34.77 16.66 -3.39
N TYR A 80 -34.73 15.52 -4.07
CA TYR A 80 -33.62 15.14 -4.95
C TYR A 80 -33.96 15.28 -6.42
N ALA A 81 -33.14 16.01 -7.16
CA ALA A 81 -33.15 16.04 -8.62
C ALA A 81 -32.01 15.16 -9.17
N TYR A 82 -32.26 14.51 -10.31
CA TYR A 82 -31.32 13.58 -10.94
C TYR A 82 -31.02 14.02 -12.37
N VAL A 83 -29.73 14.01 -12.74
CA VAL A 83 -29.30 14.37 -14.09
C VAL A 83 -28.20 13.42 -14.55
N ASN A 84 -28.29 12.98 -15.80
CA ASN A 84 -27.24 12.18 -16.41
C ASN A 84 -26.15 13.08 -16.99
N LEU A 85 -24.91 12.63 -16.86
CA LEU A 85 -23.72 13.28 -17.40
C LEU A 85 -22.87 12.25 -18.14
N LEU A 86 -22.47 12.61 -19.35
CA LEU A 86 -21.62 11.80 -20.22
C LEU A 86 -20.52 12.68 -20.82
N SER A 87 -19.26 12.27 -20.68
CA SER A 87 -18.14 12.91 -21.37
C SER A 87 -17.52 11.99 -22.42
N THR A 88 -17.10 12.55 -23.55
CA THR A 88 -16.40 11.85 -24.64
C THR A 88 -14.89 12.11 -24.66
N GLN A 89 -14.37 12.95 -23.75
CA GLN A 89 -12.94 13.22 -23.62
C GLN A 89 -12.51 13.33 -22.15
N PRO A 90 -11.24 13.04 -21.84
CA PRO A 90 -10.71 13.28 -20.50
C PRO A 90 -10.71 14.78 -20.20
N GLY A 91 -10.86 15.13 -18.92
CA GLY A 91 -10.85 16.52 -18.50
C GLY A 91 -11.55 16.72 -17.16
N VAL A 92 -11.39 17.91 -16.62
CA VAL A 92 -12.10 18.35 -15.42
C VAL A 92 -13.26 19.23 -15.87
N TYR A 93 -14.48 18.84 -15.48
CA TYR A 93 -15.70 19.53 -15.85
C TYR A 93 -16.41 20.07 -14.61
N GLN A 94 -16.55 21.39 -14.50
CA GLN A 94 -17.30 22.02 -13.44
C GLN A 94 -18.80 21.98 -13.76
N VAL A 95 -19.54 21.17 -13.00
CA VAL A 95 -21.00 21.12 -13.05
C VAL A 95 -21.57 22.15 -12.09
N THR A 96 -22.49 22.98 -12.57
CA THR A 96 -23.23 23.97 -11.78
C THR A 96 -24.71 23.63 -11.78
N ALA A 97 -25.31 23.55 -10.60
CA ALA A 97 -26.76 23.47 -10.42
C ALA A 97 -27.27 24.81 -9.89
N THR A 98 -28.31 25.36 -10.52
CA THR A 98 -28.87 26.68 -10.21
C THR A 98 -30.39 26.61 -10.13
N LEU A 99 -30.97 27.19 -9.08
CA LEU A 99 -32.41 27.36 -8.91
C LEU A 99 -32.87 28.69 -9.53
N ASP A 100 -34.18 28.86 -9.70
CA ASP A 100 -34.77 30.08 -10.25
C ASP A 100 -34.55 31.32 -9.35
N ASN A 101 -34.34 31.11 -8.04
CA ASN A 101 -33.96 32.16 -7.09
C ASN A 101 -32.45 32.50 -7.10
N ASN A 102 -31.70 31.98 -8.08
CA ASN A 102 -30.24 32.09 -8.23
C ASN A 102 -29.39 31.38 -7.16
N SER A 103 -29.99 30.63 -6.23
CA SER A 103 -29.20 29.73 -5.39
C SER A 103 -28.48 28.71 -6.26
N SER A 104 -27.18 28.52 -6.04
CA SER A 104 -26.38 27.62 -6.86
C SER A 104 -25.31 26.88 -6.06
N SER A 105 -24.93 25.72 -6.56
CA SER A 105 -23.81 24.91 -6.07
C SER A 105 -23.02 24.34 -7.25
N LYS A 106 -21.76 23.98 -6.98
CA LYS A 106 -20.80 23.55 -8.00
C LYS A 106 -20.04 22.32 -7.55
N VAL A 107 -19.71 21.44 -8.49
CA VAL A 107 -18.84 20.28 -8.27
C VAL A 107 -17.96 20.06 -9.49
N ASP A 108 -16.70 19.71 -9.27
CA ASP A 108 -15.81 19.30 -10.35
C ASP A 108 -15.94 17.78 -10.57
N VAL A 109 -16.16 17.39 -11.82
CA VAL A 109 -16.22 16.00 -12.27
C VAL A 109 -14.95 15.72 -13.06
N ASN A 110 -14.10 14.86 -12.50
CA ASN A 110 -12.86 14.44 -13.15
C ASN A 110 -13.16 13.25 -14.08
N VAL A 111 -12.84 13.40 -15.36
CA VAL A 111 -13.00 12.35 -16.36
C VAL A 111 -11.61 11.91 -16.82
N ALA A 112 -11.26 10.65 -16.56
CA ALA A 112 -10.02 10.04 -17.00
C ALA A 112 -10.21 9.23 -18.29
N ASN A 113 -9.10 8.98 -19.00
CA ASN A 113 -9.09 8.16 -20.22
C ASN A 113 -9.60 6.73 -20.01
N GLY A 114 -9.38 6.18 -18.82
CA GLY A 114 -9.59 4.77 -18.52
C GLY A 114 -9.32 4.45 -17.07
N LYS A 115 -9.41 3.17 -16.74
CA LYS A 115 -8.94 2.56 -15.51
C LYS A 115 -7.54 1.98 -15.73
N LEU A 116 -6.75 1.93 -14.67
CA LEU A 116 -5.40 1.38 -14.68
C LEU A 116 -5.23 0.42 -13.51
N GLU A 117 -4.71 -0.77 -13.79
CA GLU A 117 -4.38 -1.77 -12.79
C GLU A 117 -2.90 -2.16 -12.93
N LEU A 118 -2.14 -2.11 -11.83
CA LEU A 118 -0.75 -2.52 -11.79
C LEU A 118 -0.59 -3.82 -11.00
N THR A 119 0.09 -4.80 -11.60
CA THR A 119 0.39 -6.09 -10.98
C THR A 119 1.89 -6.38 -11.02
N SER A 120 2.36 -7.19 -10.08
CA SER A 120 3.72 -7.73 -10.08
C SER A 120 3.69 -9.24 -10.36
N SER A 121 4.70 -9.72 -11.09
CA SER A 121 4.90 -11.15 -11.38
C SER A 121 5.19 -11.98 -10.14
N LYS A 122 5.78 -11.37 -9.12
CA LYS A 122 6.09 -11.95 -7.82
C LYS A 122 6.19 -10.84 -6.77
N PRO A 123 5.91 -11.13 -5.49
CA PRO A 123 5.97 -10.13 -4.43
C PRO A 123 7.41 -9.75 -4.05
N GLU A 124 8.39 -10.60 -4.35
CA GLU A 124 9.78 -10.39 -3.96
C GLU A 124 10.82 -10.97 -4.92
N THR A 125 12.03 -10.44 -4.86
CA THR A 125 13.23 -10.93 -5.55
C THR A 125 14.45 -10.74 -4.65
N THR A 126 15.60 -11.27 -5.06
CA THR A 126 16.89 -11.00 -4.40
C THR A 126 17.61 -9.82 -5.05
N VAL A 127 18.51 -9.18 -4.30
CA VAL A 127 19.47 -8.22 -4.83
C VAL A 127 20.26 -8.81 -5.99
N HIS A 128 20.65 -7.98 -6.96
CA HIS A 128 21.43 -8.38 -8.14
C HIS A 128 20.81 -9.47 -9.03
N ASN A 129 19.54 -9.85 -8.81
CA ASN A 129 18.83 -10.76 -9.70
C ASN A 129 18.47 -10.05 -11.02
N SER A 130 19.08 -10.48 -12.12
CA SER A 130 18.87 -9.91 -13.45
C SER A 130 17.48 -10.17 -14.03
N GLU A 131 16.77 -11.21 -13.58
CA GLU A 131 15.36 -11.44 -13.95
C GLU A 131 14.44 -10.39 -13.30
N GLY A 132 14.83 -9.87 -12.13
CA GLY A 132 14.09 -8.85 -11.40
C GLY A 132 12.63 -9.24 -11.11
N ILE A 133 11.76 -8.23 -11.04
CA ILE A 133 10.30 -8.38 -10.94
C ILE A 133 9.67 -7.70 -12.14
N THR A 134 8.99 -8.45 -13.00
CA THR A 134 8.17 -7.86 -14.06
C THR A 134 6.90 -7.26 -13.47
N LEU A 135 6.63 -6.01 -13.83
CA LEU A 135 5.45 -5.24 -13.46
C LEU A 135 4.61 -4.99 -14.71
N THR A 136 3.31 -5.25 -14.61
CA THR A 136 2.38 -5.15 -15.73
C THR A 136 1.26 -4.19 -15.39
N ALA A 137 1.24 -3.04 -16.05
CA ALA A 137 0.13 -2.10 -16.01
C ALA A 137 -0.88 -2.45 -17.10
N THR A 138 -2.15 -2.63 -16.75
CA THR A 138 -3.24 -2.97 -17.66
C THR A 138 -4.24 -1.82 -17.73
N ALA A 139 -4.42 -1.26 -18.92
CA ALA A 139 -5.36 -0.17 -19.18
C ALA A 139 -6.68 -0.70 -19.73
N ARG A 140 -7.80 -0.22 -19.15
CA ARG A 140 -9.16 -0.59 -19.56
C ARG A 140 -10.06 0.63 -19.70
N ASN A 141 -11.03 0.57 -20.61
CA ASN A 141 -12.03 1.62 -20.76
C ASN A 141 -13.22 1.43 -19.78
N ALA A 142 -14.26 2.26 -19.89
CA ALA A 142 -15.45 2.19 -19.03
C ALA A 142 -16.23 0.86 -19.15
N ARG A 143 -16.05 0.10 -20.23
CA ARG A 143 -16.67 -1.21 -20.48
C ARG A 143 -15.75 -2.38 -20.10
N ASP A 144 -14.65 -2.08 -19.41
CA ASP A 144 -13.57 -2.99 -19.05
C ASP A 144 -12.85 -3.65 -20.26
N GLU A 145 -12.98 -3.07 -21.45
CA GLU A 145 -12.26 -3.48 -22.66
C GLU A 145 -10.81 -2.97 -22.62
N LEU A 146 -9.88 -3.77 -23.15
CA LEU A 146 -8.44 -3.46 -23.14
C LEU A 146 -8.10 -2.30 -24.06
N MET A 147 -7.22 -1.40 -23.61
CA MET A 147 -6.85 -0.19 -24.35
C MET A 147 -5.42 -0.27 -24.87
N PRO A 148 -5.18 -0.68 -26.14
CA PRO A 148 -3.86 -0.61 -26.76
C PRO A 148 -3.42 0.82 -27.07
N GLY A 149 -2.11 1.05 -27.15
CA GLY A 149 -1.49 2.33 -27.52
C GLY A 149 -1.63 3.46 -26.49
N GLN A 150 -2.01 3.15 -25.25
CA GLN A 150 -2.04 4.11 -24.14
C GLN A 150 -0.63 4.35 -23.61
N ILE A 151 -0.31 5.60 -23.33
CA ILE A 151 0.95 5.99 -22.71
C ILE A 151 0.86 5.75 -21.20
N ILE A 152 1.77 4.92 -20.69
CA ILE A 152 1.98 4.63 -19.28
C ILE A 152 3.37 5.11 -18.86
N THR A 153 3.47 5.82 -17.74
CA THR A 153 4.74 6.13 -17.09
C THR A 153 4.85 5.36 -15.77
N PHE A 154 6.06 4.92 -15.45
CA PHE A 154 6.34 4.20 -14.22
C PHE A 154 7.33 4.99 -13.36
N SER A 155 7.09 4.99 -12.05
CA SER A 155 8.02 5.51 -11.05
C SER A 155 8.16 4.54 -9.90
N VAL A 156 9.30 4.58 -9.23
CA VAL A 156 9.59 3.72 -8.07
C VAL A 156 10.09 4.56 -6.91
N THR A 157 9.61 4.25 -5.71
CA THR A 157 10.07 4.87 -4.45
C THR A 157 10.30 3.78 -3.39
N PRO A 158 11.27 3.96 -2.47
CA PRO A 158 12.32 4.99 -2.48
C PRO A 158 13.33 4.78 -3.63
N GLU A 159 14.33 5.66 -3.75
CA GLU A 159 15.43 5.49 -4.70
C GLU A 159 16.25 4.21 -4.40
N GLY A 160 16.96 3.69 -5.41
CA GLY A 160 17.82 2.50 -5.30
C GLY A 160 17.34 1.27 -6.07
N ALA A 161 16.13 1.30 -6.63
CA ALA A 161 15.70 0.35 -7.65
C ALA A 161 15.83 0.95 -9.06
N THR A 162 16.09 0.10 -10.04
CA THR A 162 16.13 0.44 -11.47
C THR A 162 14.94 -0.19 -12.16
N LEU A 163 14.20 0.62 -12.92
CA LEU A 163 13.18 0.14 -13.87
C LEU A 163 13.82 0.01 -15.25
N SER A 164 13.45 -1.04 -15.99
CA SER A 164 13.94 -1.26 -17.36
C SER A 164 13.58 -0.13 -18.34
N ASN A 165 12.58 0.68 -18.01
CA ASN A 165 12.20 1.89 -18.72
C ASN A 165 11.60 2.91 -17.73
N THR A 166 12.10 4.15 -17.75
CA THR A 166 11.62 5.27 -16.92
C THR A 166 10.90 6.36 -17.74
N GLY A 167 10.80 6.16 -19.06
CA GLY A 167 10.05 7.03 -19.97
C GLY A 167 8.61 6.56 -20.20
N GLU A 168 8.08 6.92 -21.35
CA GLU A 168 6.75 6.50 -21.79
C GLU A 168 6.79 5.07 -22.35
N VAL A 169 5.87 4.23 -21.86
CA VAL A 169 5.66 2.86 -22.34
C VAL A 169 4.26 2.78 -22.92
N LEU A 170 4.15 2.35 -24.18
CA LEU A 170 2.85 2.14 -24.82
C LEU A 170 2.27 0.78 -24.43
N THR A 171 0.97 0.74 -24.18
CA THR A 171 0.26 -0.53 -23.99
C THR A 171 0.20 -1.32 -25.30
N ASP A 172 0.38 -2.64 -25.20
CA ASP A 172 0.30 -3.56 -26.32
C ASP A 172 -1.16 -3.88 -26.73
N GLN A 173 -1.34 -4.84 -27.65
CA GLN A 173 -2.68 -5.29 -28.09
C GLN A 173 -3.57 -5.85 -26.97
N TYR A 174 -2.98 -6.22 -25.83
CA TYR A 174 -3.68 -6.67 -24.63
C TYR A 174 -3.86 -5.55 -23.61
N GLY A 175 -3.65 -4.29 -24.00
CA GLY A 175 -3.73 -3.14 -23.11
C GLY A 175 -2.66 -3.14 -22.02
N GLN A 176 -1.55 -3.85 -22.21
CA GLN A 176 -0.50 -4.02 -21.20
C GLN A 176 0.76 -3.23 -21.52
N ALA A 177 1.26 -2.50 -20.54
CA ALA A 177 2.61 -1.91 -20.53
C ALA A 177 3.45 -2.62 -19.46
N LYS A 178 4.68 -3.02 -19.81
CA LYS A 178 5.53 -3.83 -18.94
C LYS A 178 6.88 -3.16 -18.69
N VAL A 179 7.32 -3.22 -17.44
CA VAL A 179 8.69 -2.86 -17.03
C VAL A 179 9.20 -3.91 -16.05
N THR A 180 10.51 -4.08 -15.98
CA THR A 180 11.15 -4.94 -14.97
C THR A 180 11.85 -4.08 -13.93
N LEU A 181 11.63 -4.39 -12.66
CA LEU A 181 12.32 -3.80 -11.52
C LEU A 181 13.49 -4.70 -11.10
N THR A 182 14.68 -4.13 -11.02
CA THR A 182 15.90 -4.75 -10.45
C THR A 182 16.49 -3.82 -9.39
N SER A 183 17.25 -4.33 -8.44
CA SER A 183 17.96 -3.48 -7.47
C SER A 183 19.23 -4.16 -6.96
N ASP A 184 20.20 -3.35 -6.58
CA ASP A 184 21.42 -3.70 -5.86
C ASP A 184 21.31 -3.41 -4.36
N LYS A 185 20.10 -3.09 -3.85
CA LYS A 185 19.83 -2.77 -2.45
C LYS A 185 18.69 -3.62 -1.93
N VAL A 186 18.81 -4.03 -0.66
CA VAL A 186 17.69 -4.62 0.08
C VAL A 186 16.73 -3.51 0.48
N ASN A 187 15.49 -3.57 -0.02
CA ASN A 187 14.43 -2.62 0.35
C ASN A 187 13.04 -3.11 -0.07
N VAL A 188 12.02 -2.47 0.47
CA VAL A 188 10.65 -2.55 -0.04
C VAL A 188 10.40 -1.35 -0.94
N TYR A 189 10.06 -1.62 -2.20
CA TYR A 189 9.80 -0.62 -3.22
C TYR A 189 8.31 -0.54 -3.53
N THR A 190 7.80 0.68 -3.65
CA THR A 190 6.48 0.97 -4.20
C THR A 190 6.65 1.44 -5.64
N VAL A 191 6.05 0.72 -6.59
CA VAL A 191 6.01 1.13 -7.98
C VAL A 191 4.64 1.71 -8.30
N THR A 192 4.64 2.88 -8.95
CA THR A 192 3.44 3.57 -9.41
C THR A 192 3.42 3.57 -10.92
N ALA A 193 2.33 3.08 -11.51
CA ALA A 193 2.01 3.28 -12.92
C ALA A 193 1.02 4.44 -13.03
N THR A 194 1.24 5.35 -13.98
CA THR A 194 0.37 6.49 -14.26
C THR A 194 -0.07 6.47 -15.71
N MET A 195 -1.36 6.68 -15.96
CA MET A 195 -1.95 6.81 -17.29
C MET A 195 -2.71 8.13 -17.40
N GLY A 196 -2.57 8.81 -18.54
CA GLY A 196 -3.25 10.08 -18.81
C GLY A 196 -2.48 11.30 -18.30
N LYS A 197 -2.72 12.44 -18.95
CA LYS A 197 -2.02 13.71 -18.68
C LYS A 197 -2.87 14.68 -17.86
N ASP A 198 -4.07 14.99 -18.34
CA ASP A 198 -4.92 16.04 -17.74
C ASP A 198 -5.61 15.55 -16.46
N VAL A 199 -6.14 14.33 -16.50
CA VAL A 199 -6.70 13.63 -15.34
C VAL A 199 -5.96 12.29 -15.20
N PRO A 200 -4.81 12.27 -14.51
CA PRO A 200 -4.02 11.06 -14.37
C PRO A 200 -4.74 10.05 -13.48
N VAL A 201 -4.71 8.78 -13.89
CA VAL A 201 -5.08 7.64 -13.05
C VAL A 201 -3.83 6.88 -12.67
N GLN A 202 -3.75 6.48 -11.41
CA GLN A 202 -2.59 5.84 -10.84
C GLN A 202 -2.96 4.49 -10.23
N SER A 203 -2.04 3.54 -10.35
CA SER A 203 -2.11 2.25 -9.67
C SER A 203 -0.75 1.92 -9.09
N GLN A 204 -0.73 1.32 -7.91
CA GLN A 204 0.48 1.07 -7.14
C GLN A 204 0.58 -0.40 -6.73
N VAL A 205 1.81 -0.91 -6.69
CA VAL A 205 2.14 -2.22 -6.12
C VAL A 205 3.42 -2.11 -5.30
N THR A 206 3.46 -2.85 -4.19
CA THR A 206 4.67 -2.96 -3.36
C THR A 206 5.37 -4.29 -3.63
N VAL A 207 6.69 -4.25 -3.71
CA VAL A 207 7.55 -5.42 -3.92
C VAL A 207 8.79 -5.34 -3.05
N ALA A 208 9.31 -6.48 -2.61
CA ALA A 208 10.51 -6.54 -1.78
C ALA A 208 11.73 -7.04 -2.58
N VAL A 209 12.87 -6.39 -2.38
CA VAL A 209 14.18 -6.89 -2.77
C VAL A 209 14.89 -7.30 -1.49
N LYS A 210 15.24 -8.58 -1.37
CA LYS A 210 15.85 -9.18 -0.17
C LYS A 210 17.31 -9.58 -0.43
N ALA A 211 18.06 -9.80 0.65
CA ALA A 211 19.38 -10.42 0.56
C ALA A 211 19.26 -11.86 0.01
N ASP A 212 20.32 -12.37 -0.62
CA ASP A 212 20.29 -13.72 -1.19
C ASP A 212 20.58 -14.79 -0.14
N ALA A 213 19.52 -15.44 0.35
CA ALA A 213 19.65 -16.52 1.31
C ALA A 213 20.42 -17.76 0.79
N LYS A 214 20.61 -17.90 -0.53
CA LYS A 214 21.37 -19.03 -1.10
C LYS A 214 22.87 -18.89 -0.91
N THR A 215 23.36 -17.66 -0.75
CA THR A 215 24.79 -17.36 -0.54
C THR A 215 25.07 -16.92 0.91
N ALA A 216 24.06 -17.04 1.78
CA ALA A 216 24.18 -16.68 3.18
C ALA A 216 25.26 -17.49 3.90
N HIS A 217 26.15 -16.80 4.62
CA HIS A 217 27.20 -17.40 5.43
C HIS A 217 27.47 -16.58 6.70
N VAL A 218 28.01 -17.23 7.74
CA VAL A 218 28.38 -16.54 8.98
C VAL A 218 29.62 -15.69 8.72
N VAL A 219 29.54 -14.39 9.02
CA VAL A 219 30.64 -13.43 8.85
C VAL A 219 31.28 -13.01 10.17
N SER A 220 30.57 -13.12 11.29
CA SER A 220 31.13 -12.86 12.61
C SER A 220 30.43 -13.67 13.70
N VAL A 221 31.21 -14.01 14.73
CA VAL A 221 30.75 -14.61 15.99
C VAL A 221 31.47 -13.87 17.10
N VAL A 222 30.72 -13.30 18.04
CA VAL A 222 31.27 -12.53 19.16
C VAL A 222 30.70 -13.07 20.45
N ALA A 223 31.58 -13.38 21.41
CA ALA A 223 31.20 -13.70 22.78
C ALA A 223 31.25 -12.44 23.64
N SER A 224 30.21 -12.18 24.43
CA SER A 224 30.15 -11.03 25.32
C SER A 224 29.40 -11.35 26.62
N PRO A 225 30.07 -11.27 27.79
CA PRO A 225 31.53 -11.16 27.94
C PRO A 225 32.26 -12.38 27.35
N ASP A 226 33.50 -12.20 26.92
CA ASP A 226 34.37 -13.29 26.42
C ASP A 226 35.07 -14.06 27.54
N THR A 227 34.94 -13.58 28.78
CA THR A 227 35.45 -14.20 30.00
C THR A 227 34.35 -14.20 31.06
N ILE A 228 34.07 -15.37 31.65
CA ILE A 228 33.06 -15.56 32.69
C ILE A 228 33.58 -16.45 33.80
N THR A 229 32.98 -16.37 34.99
CA THR A 229 33.23 -17.33 36.06
C THR A 229 32.54 -18.66 35.72
N ALA A 230 33.17 -19.78 36.06
CA ALA A 230 32.62 -21.12 35.89
C ALA A 230 31.72 -21.51 37.08
N ASP A 231 30.75 -20.66 37.44
CA ASP A 231 29.84 -20.85 38.59
C ASP A 231 28.46 -21.42 38.18
N GLY A 232 28.24 -21.62 36.88
CA GLY A 232 26.96 -22.06 36.29
C GLY A 232 25.88 -20.98 36.22
N VAL A 233 26.17 -19.75 36.65
CA VAL A 233 25.26 -18.60 36.71
C VAL A 233 25.73 -17.49 35.79
N ASP A 234 27.00 -17.11 35.86
CA ASP A 234 27.63 -16.18 34.92
C ASP A 234 27.51 -16.71 33.50
N SER A 235 27.12 -15.81 32.59
CA SER A 235 26.75 -16.19 31.24
C SER A 235 27.44 -15.34 30.19
N SER A 236 27.85 -15.99 29.10
CA SER A 236 28.32 -15.32 27.89
C SER A 236 27.24 -15.36 26.83
N THR A 237 26.95 -14.21 26.21
CA THR A 237 26.07 -14.13 25.04
C THR A 237 26.90 -14.21 23.77
N ILE A 238 26.60 -15.19 22.94
CA ILE A 238 27.14 -15.34 21.60
C ILE A 238 26.22 -14.63 20.63
N THR A 239 26.71 -13.58 19.98
CA THR A 239 26.04 -12.90 18.88
C THR A 239 26.70 -13.31 17.58
N SER A 240 25.95 -13.92 16.68
CA SER A 240 26.41 -14.34 15.35
C SER A 240 25.74 -13.52 14.28
N ARG A 241 26.50 -13.10 13.25
CA ARG A 241 25.99 -12.32 12.12
C ARG A 241 26.15 -13.08 10.82
N VAL A 242 25.09 -13.09 10.02
CA VAL A 242 25.00 -13.75 8.71
C VAL A 242 24.77 -12.71 7.64
N GLU A 243 25.57 -12.78 6.58
CA GLU A 243 25.42 -11.97 5.37
C GLU A 243 25.38 -12.86 4.13
N ASP A 244 24.85 -12.32 3.02
CA ASP A 244 25.03 -12.89 1.69
C ASP A 244 26.40 -12.49 1.09
N ASP A 245 26.74 -13.02 -0.08
CA ASP A 245 28.00 -12.71 -0.78
C ASP A 245 28.14 -11.22 -1.17
N TYR A 246 27.05 -10.45 -1.11
CA TYR A 246 27.03 -9.02 -1.40
C TYR A 246 27.15 -8.16 -0.13
N GLY A 247 27.27 -8.77 1.05
CA GLY A 247 27.40 -8.09 2.33
C GLY A 247 26.08 -7.55 2.87
N PHE A 248 24.93 -8.07 2.42
CA PHE A 248 23.65 -7.73 3.02
C PHE A 248 23.30 -8.70 4.15
N PRO A 249 22.80 -8.21 5.29
CA PRO A 249 22.32 -9.09 6.36
C PRO A 249 21.14 -9.92 5.86
N VAL A 250 21.13 -11.22 6.18
CA VAL A 250 20.10 -12.14 5.71
C VAL A 250 19.18 -12.53 6.86
N GLU A 251 17.90 -12.19 6.75
CA GLU A 251 16.84 -12.56 7.69
C GLU A 251 16.36 -14.01 7.48
N GLY A 252 16.02 -14.70 8.57
CA GLY A 252 15.33 -15.99 8.55
C GLY A 252 16.20 -17.19 8.19
N VAL A 253 17.52 -17.04 8.17
CA VAL A 253 18.47 -18.13 7.90
C VAL A 253 18.71 -18.94 9.15
N ASP A 254 18.61 -20.27 9.04
CA ASP A 254 18.90 -21.20 10.13
C ASP A 254 20.43 -21.33 10.35
N VAL A 255 20.85 -21.15 11.60
CA VAL A 255 22.24 -21.22 12.07
C VAL A 255 22.40 -22.38 13.05
N ARG A 256 23.56 -23.05 13.00
CA ARG A 256 23.92 -24.16 13.90
C ARG A 256 25.10 -23.80 14.77
N TYR A 257 25.00 -24.15 16.04
CA TYR A 257 26.05 -24.02 17.03
C TYR A 257 26.66 -25.39 17.34
N ALA A 258 27.98 -25.46 17.44
CA ALA A 258 28.73 -26.62 17.89
C ALA A 258 29.82 -26.19 18.86
N LEU A 259 29.85 -26.77 20.05
CA LEU A 259 30.79 -26.42 21.10
C LEU A 259 31.94 -27.43 21.12
N ASP A 260 33.17 -26.93 21.15
CA ASP A 260 34.35 -27.70 21.49
C ASP A 260 34.71 -27.42 22.95
N THR A 261 34.38 -28.39 23.81
CA THR A 261 34.37 -28.31 25.27
C THR A 261 34.77 -29.64 25.87
N LYS A 262 35.47 -29.61 27.00
CA LYS A 262 35.71 -30.78 27.86
C LYS A 262 34.59 -30.97 28.88
N GLY A 263 33.79 -29.93 29.12
CA GLY A 263 32.70 -29.89 30.08
C GLY A 263 31.33 -30.22 29.50
N ARG A 264 30.30 -29.79 30.22
CA ARG A 264 28.89 -29.89 29.81
C ARG A 264 28.20 -28.53 29.99
N PRO A 265 28.59 -27.51 29.21
CA PRO A 265 27.97 -26.20 29.28
C PRO A 265 26.47 -26.27 28.98
N VAL A 266 25.69 -25.39 29.61
CA VAL A 266 24.29 -25.19 29.27
C VAL A 266 24.22 -24.14 28.18
N VAL A 267 23.57 -24.48 27.07
CA VAL A 267 23.39 -23.58 25.93
C VAL A 267 21.91 -23.29 25.77
N ASN A 268 21.53 -22.03 25.86
CA ASN A 268 20.18 -21.54 25.60
C ASN A 268 20.14 -20.87 24.22
N ILE A 269 19.30 -21.37 23.32
CA ILE A 269 19.14 -20.86 21.95
C ILE A 269 17.66 -20.50 21.76
N PRO A 270 17.27 -19.22 21.95
CA PRO A 270 15.88 -18.81 21.81
C PRO A 270 15.32 -19.00 20.39
N THR A 271 16.19 -18.87 19.39
CA THR A 271 15.88 -19.07 17.96
C THR A 271 17.14 -19.50 17.22
N THR A 272 17.00 -20.37 16.22
CA THR A 272 18.09 -20.69 15.27
C THR A 272 18.08 -19.78 14.06
N ARG A 273 17.05 -18.94 13.91
CA ARG A 273 16.85 -18.08 12.74
C ARG A 273 17.33 -16.68 12.99
N THR A 274 18.03 -16.13 12.01
CA THR A 274 18.48 -14.74 12.01
C THR A 274 17.32 -13.74 11.94
N ASP A 275 17.49 -12.60 12.58
CA ASP A 275 16.57 -11.47 12.52
C ASP A 275 16.80 -10.57 11.29
N GLN A 276 16.08 -9.45 11.20
CA GLN A 276 16.20 -8.46 10.11
C GLN A 276 17.60 -7.84 9.98
N SER A 277 18.41 -7.88 11.04
CA SER A 277 19.79 -7.40 11.04
C SER A 277 20.80 -8.51 10.69
N GLY A 278 20.31 -9.71 10.35
CA GLY A 278 21.12 -10.88 10.07
C GLY A 278 21.73 -11.49 11.33
N GLN A 279 21.20 -11.18 12.52
CA GLN A 279 21.76 -11.62 13.78
C GLN A 279 20.97 -12.75 14.43
N VAL A 280 21.67 -13.63 15.13
CA VAL A 280 21.10 -14.68 15.97
C VAL A 280 21.95 -14.84 17.22
N THR A 281 21.31 -15.15 18.35
CA THR A 281 21.96 -15.19 19.65
C THR A 281 21.80 -16.54 20.36
N ALA A 282 22.81 -16.89 21.13
CA ALA A 282 22.79 -17.99 22.09
C ALA A 282 23.44 -17.54 23.40
N THR A 283 23.03 -18.10 24.53
CA THR A 283 23.63 -17.83 25.84
C THR A 283 24.25 -19.11 26.39
N ILE A 284 25.45 -18.99 26.94
CA ILE A 284 26.22 -20.13 27.47
C ILE A 284 26.56 -19.88 28.94
N THR A 285 26.28 -20.87 29.79
CA THR A 285 26.81 -20.96 31.16
C THR A 285 27.52 -22.30 31.33
N SER A 286 28.43 -22.40 32.29
CA SER A 286 29.12 -23.65 32.61
C SER A 286 29.71 -23.61 34.02
N THR A 287 30.00 -24.79 34.56
CA THR A 287 30.63 -24.98 35.88
C THR A 287 32.07 -25.50 35.76
N LEU A 288 32.60 -25.67 34.55
CA LEU A 288 33.98 -26.11 34.32
C LEU A 288 34.84 -24.94 33.86
N ALA A 289 35.94 -24.70 34.58
CA ALA A 289 36.98 -23.77 34.16
C ALA A 289 37.75 -24.34 32.95
N GLU A 290 37.61 -23.69 31.80
CA GLU A 290 38.25 -24.09 30.54
C GLU A 290 38.21 -22.94 29.52
N THR A 291 38.95 -23.08 28.41
CA THR A 291 38.70 -22.28 27.21
C THR A 291 37.76 -23.05 26.31
N LEU A 292 36.53 -22.56 26.18
CA LEU A 292 35.48 -23.12 25.35
C LEU A 292 35.51 -22.47 23.96
N THR A 293 35.43 -23.25 22.88
CA THR A 293 35.25 -22.70 21.52
C THR A 293 33.84 -22.94 21.02
N VAL A 294 33.16 -21.87 20.60
CA VAL A 294 31.83 -21.90 20.01
C VAL A 294 31.97 -21.76 18.50
N ASN A 295 31.66 -22.83 17.78
CA ASN A 295 31.63 -22.85 16.32
C ASN A 295 30.20 -22.60 15.84
N VAL A 296 30.05 -21.73 14.84
CA VAL A 296 28.76 -21.30 14.29
C VAL A 296 28.81 -21.39 12.76
N GLN A 297 27.77 -21.95 12.16
CA GLN A 297 27.67 -22.05 10.71
C GLN A 297 26.24 -21.91 10.21
N VAL A 298 26.11 -21.42 8.98
CA VAL A 298 24.94 -21.71 8.13
C VAL A 298 25.16 -23.12 7.56
N PRO A 299 24.15 -24.02 7.55
CA PRO A 299 24.33 -25.38 7.06
C PRO A 299 24.91 -25.45 5.64
N GLY A 300 26.07 -26.09 5.50
CA GLY A 300 26.76 -26.23 4.21
C GLY A 300 27.81 -25.15 3.91
N THR A 301 28.04 -24.19 4.83
CA THR A 301 29.09 -23.17 4.72
C THR A 301 30.26 -23.45 5.66
N ALA A 302 31.33 -22.64 5.57
CA ALA A 302 32.42 -22.68 6.55
C ALA A 302 31.95 -22.27 7.95
N ASN A 303 32.64 -22.78 8.98
CA ASN A 303 32.45 -22.38 10.37
C ASN A 303 33.13 -21.03 10.64
N GLN A 304 32.50 -20.23 11.48
CA GLN A 304 33.15 -19.14 12.22
C GLN A 304 33.12 -19.46 13.70
N SER A 305 34.08 -18.94 14.46
CA SER A 305 34.23 -19.32 15.86
C SER A 305 34.52 -18.14 16.77
N ALA A 306 34.06 -18.24 18.00
CA ALA A 306 34.46 -17.37 19.12
C ALA A 306 34.89 -18.24 20.30
N THR A 307 35.76 -17.70 21.15
CA THR A 307 36.20 -18.37 22.38
C THR A 307 35.61 -17.70 23.60
N ILE A 308 35.24 -18.49 24.60
CA ILE A 308 34.90 -18.04 25.95
C ILE A 308 35.95 -18.59 26.91
N THR A 309 36.55 -17.73 27.73
CA THR A 309 37.44 -18.12 28.82
C THR A 309 36.63 -18.26 30.10
N LEU A 310 36.54 -19.48 30.63
CA LEU A 310 35.89 -19.75 31.90
C LEU A 310 36.93 -19.88 33.01
N ILE A 311 36.90 -18.96 33.97
CA ILE A 311 37.79 -18.96 35.13
C ILE A 311 37.14 -19.69 36.30
N ALA A 312 37.94 -20.37 37.13
CA ALA A 312 37.42 -21.08 38.29
C ALA A 312 36.69 -20.12 39.24
N ASP A 313 35.58 -20.61 39.82
CA ASP A 313 34.94 -19.92 40.92
C ASP A 313 35.84 -19.98 42.15
N THR A 314 36.05 -18.83 42.79
CA THR A 314 36.87 -18.71 44.00
C THR A 314 36.17 -19.25 45.26
N ALA A 315 34.94 -19.74 45.15
CA ALA A 315 34.16 -20.28 46.27
C ALA A 315 34.56 -21.71 46.72
N ASP A 316 35.47 -22.40 46.03
CA ASP A 316 35.87 -23.80 46.36
C ASP A 316 37.20 -23.94 47.14
N GLU A 317 37.66 -22.85 47.77
CA GLU A 317 38.85 -22.83 48.66
C GLU A 317 38.46 -22.78 50.16
N SER A 318 37.43 -23.54 50.59
CA SER A 318 37.05 -23.66 52.00
C SER A 318 36.99 -25.10 52.50
#